data_AF-A0A7Y3UBF5-F1
#
_entry.id   AF-A0A7Y3UBF5-F1
#
_cell.length_a   1.000
_cell.length_b   1.000
_cell.length_c   1.000
_cell.angle_alpha   90.00
_cell.angle_beta   90.00
_cell.angle_gamma   90.00
#
_symmetry.space_group_name_H-M   'P 1'
#
loop_
_entity.id
_entity.type
_entity.pdbx_description
1 polymer ?
#
loop_
_entity_poly.entity_id
_entity_poly.type
_entity_poly.pdbx_seq_one_letter_code
_entity_poly.pdbx_strand_id
1 'polypeptide(L)'
;MTLRRTCSILLSIAALCMSQPSAAQELIWSNINNYPDDLIQTQDAWTASRSEDASSKSYRIAADDIELTEQTRITRIAYYSVDFGDADVLGHDWYIYEYGNNGSPGALLASGYDNPVNRRDTGYVSYFGAFIYENIMEPTDLVLEPGRYFLALRSVQTFENGGGKYSMLTTRWANGSARANWNFGVYADGTVFDDWVTMDVFNGVQDQEWAFEVYGEPATGGLRLTGPDPGTAGDFNTLAVDGATPGKTVYFGASPHTGTTNVPGCPGLVIDLGPRIEVFAATADANGHAEFVQYVPHWLYDWTIYFQAAERATCRVSNRVEHIFH
;
A
#
# COMPACT_ATOMS: atom_id res chain seq x y z
N MET A 1 43.89 -62.07 29.16
CA MET A 1 44.16 -60.62 29.17
C MET A 1 42.86 -59.96 28.75
N THR A 2 42.04 -59.60 29.73
CA THR A 2 40.60 -59.35 29.56
C THR A 2 40.33 -57.93 30.05
N LEU A 3 40.18 -56.98 29.12
CA LEU A 3 39.93 -55.57 29.42
C LEU A 3 38.46 -55.37 29.84
N ARG A 4 38.24 -54.97 31.10
CA ARG A 4 36.97 -54.41 31.58
C ARG A 4 36.92 -52.92 31.21
N ARG A 5 35.90 -52.50 30.45
CA ARG A 5 35.54 -51.08 30.29
C ARG A 5 34.49 -50.71 31.34
N THR A 6 34.86 -49.78 32.21
CA THR A 6 33.99 -49.06 33.14
C THR A 6 33.11 -48.08 32.35
N CYS A 7 31.81 -48.13 32.59
CA CYS A 7 30.81 -47.19 32.06
C CYS A 7 30.60 -46.10 33.12
N SER A 8 31.06 -44.87 32.84
CA SER A 8 30.82 -43.70 33.68
C SER A 8 29.58 -42.97 33.15
N ILE A 9 28.52 -42.96 33.96
CA ILE A 9 27.30 -42.18 33.73
C ILE A 9 27.60 -40.73 34.16
N LEU A 10 27.77 -39.83 33.19
CA LEU A 10 27.80 -38.39 33.43
C LEU A 10 26.35 -37.86 33.53
N LEU A 11 25.93 -37.51 34.75
CA LEU A 11 24.68 -36.82 35.01
C LEU A 11 24.90 -35.33 34.72
N SER A 12 24.45 -34.86 33.55
CA SER A 12 24.48 -33.44 33.20
C SER A 12 23.25 -32.73 33.77
N ILE A 13 23.46 -31.85 34.74
CA ILE A 13 22.44 -30.94 35.27
C ILE A 13 22.29 -29.81 34.24
N ALA A 14 21.24 -29.88 33.42
CA ALA A 14 20.85 -28.77 32.55
C ALA A 14 20.26 -27.65 33.41
N ALA A 15 20.99 -26.54 33.53
CA ALA A 15 20.48 -25.32 34.11
C ALA A 15 19.44 -24.72 33.14
N LEU A 16 18.14 -24.83 33.47
CA LEU A 16 17.11 -24.02 32.84
C LEU A 16 17.36 -22.55 33.21
N CYS A 17 18.02 -21.81 32.32
CA CYS A 17 17.92 -20.36 32.31
C CYS A 17 16.49 -20.01 31.88
N MET A 18 15.60 -19.81 32.84
CA MET A 18 14.35 -19.12 32.56
C MET A 18 14.71 -17.67 32.26
N SER A 19 14.78 -17.32 30.97
CA SER A 19 14.78 -15.93 30.54
C SER A 19 13.51 -15.30 31.07
N GLN A 20 13.62 -14.42 32.05
CA GLN A 20 12.48 -13.59 32.43
C GLN A 20 12.12 -12.74 31.20
N PRO A 21 10.84 -12.69 30.79
CA PRO A 21 10.43 -11.71 29.79
C PRO A 21 10.81 -10.34 30.35
N SER A 22 11.61 -9.58 29.59
CA SER A 22 11.83 -8.18 29.92
C SER A 22 10.47 -7.52 30.01
N ALA A 23 10.12 -6.98 31.17
CA ALA A 23 8.93 -6.14 31.28
C ALA A 23 9.00 -5.09 30.18
N ALA A 24 7.96 -4.99 29.35
CA ALA A 24 7.87 -3.95 28.34
C ALA A 24 8.06 -2.61 29.06
N GLN A 25 9.13 -1.89 28.70
CA GLN A 25 9.41 -0.60 29.28
C GLN A 25 8.24 0.32 28.93
N GLU A 26 7.61 0.91 29.94
CA GLU A 26 6.52 1.87 29.75
C GLU A 26 7.04 3.04 28.91
N LEU A 27 6.51 3.20 27.70
CA LEU A 27 6.93 4.23 26.76
C LEU A 27 6.23 5.53 27.17
N ILE A 28 7.02 6.53 27.57
CA ILE A 28 6.49 7.82 28.00
C ILE A 28 6.44 8.72 26.77
N TRP A 29 5.23 9.04 26.33
CA TRP A 29 5.00 9.99 25.26
C TRP A 29 5.06 11.43 25.79
N SER A 30 5.68 12.32 25.03
CA SER A 30 5.75 13.75 25.36
C SER A 30 5.39 14.61 24.16
N ASN A 31 4.56 15.63 24.38
CA ASN A 31 4.43 16.75 23.46
C ASN A 31 5.80 17.46 23.43
N ILE A 32 6.37 17.75 22.25
CA ILE A 32 7.68 18.43 22.08
C ILE A 32 7.78 19.76 22.86
N ASN A 33 6.65 20.34 23.28
CA ASN A 33 6.59 21.46 24.22
C ASN A 33 6.66 21.08 25.71
N ASN A 34 7.10 19.88 26.09
CA ASN A 34 7.29 19.41 27.47
C ASN A 34 6.04 19.46 28.38
N TYR A 35 4.89 18.99 27.89
CA TYR A 35 3.72 18.70 28.74
C TYR A 35 3.36 17.21 28.63
N PRO A 36 3.77 16.36 29.60
CA PRO A 36 3.45 14.93 29.58
C PRO A 36 1.95 14.64 29.77
N ASP A 37 1.19 15.55 30.39
CA ASP A 37 -0.25 15.39 30.60
C ASP A 37 -1.11 15.73 29.36
N ASP A 38 -0.47 16.23 28.29
CA ASP A 38 -1.15 16.91 27.19
C ASP A 38 -1.63 15.94 26.10
N LEU A 39 -0.89 14.89 25.77
CA LEU A 39 -1.24 14.03 24.62
C LEU A 39 -2.57 13.27 24.79
N ILE A 40 -2.87 12.81 26.02
CA ILE A 40 -4.12 12.11 26.33
C ILE A 40 -5.30 13.09 26.43
N GLN A 41 -5.03 14.37 26.76
CA GLN A 41 -6.08 15.36 27.01
C GLN A 41 -6.35 16.31 25.85
N THR A 42 -5.36 16.63 25.01
CA THR A 42 -5.51 17.69 24.00
C THR A 42 -6.25 17.25 22.77
N GLN A 43 -6.35 15.94 22.51
CA GLN A 43 -6.79 15.43 21.22
C GLN A 43 -5.94 16.01 20.05
N ASP A 44 -4.80 16.65 20.38
CA ASP A 44 -3.95 17.45 19.50
C ASP A 44 -2.61 16.73 19.35
N ALA A 45 -2.57 15.80 18.40
CA ALA A 45 -1.43 14.94 18.11
C ALA A 45 -0.30 15.65 17.33
N TRP A 46 -0.33 16.99 17.20
CA TRP A 46 0.59 17.74 16.33
C TRP A 46 2.06 17.65 16.71
N THR A 47 2.38 17.21 17.92
CA THR A 47 3.72 17.33 18.52
C THR A 47 4.11 16.12 19.35
N ALA A 48 3.45 14.96 19.17
CA ALA A 48 3.78 13.75 19.91
C ALA A 48 5.16 13.22 19.54
N SER A 49 6.05 13.09 20.52
CA SER A 49 7.35 12.44 20.38
C SER A 49 7.58 11.47 21.53
N ARG A 50 8.40 10.44 21.30
CA ARG A 50 8.85 9.55 22.38
C ARG A 50 9.81 10.33 23.28
N SER A 51 9.54 10.38 24.58
CA SER A 51 10.36 11.17 25.53
C SER A 51 11.81 10.67 25.61
N GLU A 52 12.04 9.40 25.30
CA GLU A 52 13.34 8.74 25.27
C GLU A 52 14.08 8.87 23.91
N ASP A 53 13.43 9.40 22.87
CA ASP A 53 14.09 9.62 21.58
C ASP A 53 14.86 10.94 21.60
N ALA A 54 16.20 10.85 21.70
CA ALA A 54 17.10 12.00 21.73
C ALA A 54 17.04 12.88 20.47
N SER A 55 16.50 12.38 19.36
CA SER A 55 16.26 13.12 18.12
C SER A 55 14.83 13.68 17.99
N SER A 56 14.02 13.50 19.06
CA SER A 56 12.61 13.88 19.14
C SER A 56 11.76 13.29 18.02
N LYS A 57 12.16 12.16 17.41
CA LYS A 57 11.41 11.58 16.29
C LYS A 57 9.98 11.29 16.71
N SER A 58 9.05 11.80 15.92
CA SER A 58 7.65 11.42 16.04
C SER A 58 7.43 10.15 15.24
N TYR A 59 7.04 9.08 15.93
CA TYR A 59 6.48 7.89 15.31
C TYR A 59 4.99 7.90 15.61
N ARG A 60 4.22 8.51 14.70
CA ARG A 60 2.77 8.46 14.74
C ARG A 60 2.29 7.72 13.51
N ILE A 61 1.33 6.84 13.73
CA ILE A 61 0.53 6.29 12.66
C ILE A 61 -0.86 6.89 12.78
N ALA A 62 -1.38 7.20 11.61
CA ALA A 62 -2.66 7.77 11.41
C ALA A 62 -3.45 6.69 10.64
N ALA A 63 -4.55 6.14 11.16
CA ALA A 63 -5.53 5.33 10.42
C ALA A 63 -6.90 6.01 10.09
N ASP A 64 -7.41 5.81 8.87
CA ASP A 64 -8.75 6.23 8.43
C ASP A 64 -9.46 5.12 7.63
N ASP A 65 -10.79 5.13 7.54
CA ASP A 65 -11.56 4.02 7.01
C ASP A 65 -11.66 4.00 5.47
N ILE A 66 -11.64 2.80 4.91
CA ILE A 66 -11.95 2.53 3.50
C ILE A 66 -12.94 1.38 3.42
N GLU A 67 -13.84 1.44 2.44
CA GLU A 67 -14.77 0.35 2.13
C GLU A 67 -14.56 -0.11 0.69
N LEU A 68 -14.39 -1.42 0.53
CA LEU A 68 -14.25 -2.10 -0.75
C LEU A 68 -15.50 -2.92 -1.00
N THR A 69 -16.18 -2.64 -2.12
CA THR A 69 -17.40 -3.36 -2.51
C THR A 69 -17.12 -4.67 -3.25
N GLU A 70 -15.87 -4.87 -3.67
CA GLU A 70 -15.39 -6.06 -4.35
C GLU A 70 -13.94 -6.35 -3.96
N GLN A 71 -13.46 -7.56 -4.26
CA GLN A 71 -12.06 -7.91 -4.07
C GLN A 71 -11.22 -6.94 -4.91
N THR A 72 -10.33 -6.19 -4.29
CA THR A 72 -9.63 -5.07 -4.93
C THR A 72 -8.13 -5.19 -4.73
N ARG A 73 -7.38 -5.06 -5.82
CA ARG A 73 -5.93 -4.91 -5.82
C ARG A 73 -5.67 -3.42 -5.72
N ILE A 74 -5.05 -3.00 -4.64
CA ILE A 74 -4.67 -1.61 -4.44
C ILE A 74 -3.43 -1.34 -5.28
N THR A 75 -3.57 -0.48 -6.29
CA THR A 75 -2.50 -0.13 -7.23
C THR A 75 -1.79 1.15 -6.84
N ARG A 76 -2.49 2.05 -6.14
CA ARG A 76 -1.93 3.34 -5.73
C ARG A 76 -2.62 3.85 -4.47
N ILE A 77 -1.81 4.36 -3.55
CA ILE A 77 -2.25 5.12 -2.37
C ILE A 77 -1.66 6.51 -2.50
N ALA A 78 -2.50 7.53 -2.60
CA ALA A 78 -2.07 8.92 -2.58
C ALA A 78 -2.55 9.58 -1.29
N TYR A 79 -1.69 10.33 -0.62
CA TYR A 79 -2.10 11.17 0.50
C TYR A 79 -1.51 12.56 0.37
N TYR A 80 -2.24 13.54 0.90
CA TYR A 80 -1.85 14.93 0.79
C TYR A 80 -1.16 15.38 2.07
N SER A 81 -0.10 16.17 1.94
CA SER A 81 0.62 16.76 3.07
C SER A 81 0.84 18.25 2.87
N VAL A 82 0.81 19.01 3.96
CA VAL A 82 1.21 20.42 3.99
C VAL A 82 2.63 20.52 4.54
N ASP A 83 3.45 21.27 3.84
CA ASP A 83 4.85 21.46 4.18
C ASP A 83 5.04 22.74 5.01
N PHE A 84 5.35 22.59 6.29
CA PHE A 84 5.65 23.71 7.18
C PHE A 84 7.14 23.72 7.52
N GLY A 85 7.96 24.37 6.70
CA GLY A 85 9.41 24.45 6.89
C GLY A 85 10.14 23.23 6.33
N ASP A 86 11.44 23.37 6.05
CA ASP A 86 12.28 22.39 5.33
C ASP A 86 12.48 21.06 6.09
N ALA A 87 11.42 20.30 6.34
CA ALA A 87 11.55 18.98 6.93
C ALA A 87 12.04 17.97 5.87
N ASP A 88 12.59 16.84 6.29
CA ASP A 88 12.84 15.69 5.42
C ASP A 88 11.72 14.66 5.60
N VAL A 89 11.16 14.16 4.49
CA VAL A 89 10.18 13.07 4.55
C VAL A 89 10.95 11.75 4.55
N LEU A 90 11.11 11.17 5.72
CA LEU A 90 11.91 9.97 5.92
C LEU A 90 10.99 8.73 5.92
N GLY A 91 10.64 8.26 4.73
CA GLY A 91 9.91 7.01 4.56
C GLY A 91 8.39 7.15 4.62
N HIS A 92 7.73 6.29 3.85
CA HIS A 92 6.28 6.27 3.71
C HIS A 92 5.81 4.83 3.91
N ASP A 93 5.40 4.56 5.14
CA ASP A 93 4.84 3.27 5.48
C ASP A 93 3.31 3.34 5.39
N TRP A 94 2.73 2.30 4.81
CA TRP A 94 1.29 2.10 4.78
C TRP A 94 0.95 0.80 5.49
N TYR A 95 -0.24 0.77 6.08
CA TYR A 95 -0.72 -0.34 6.89
C TYR A 95 -2.21 -0.51 6.67
N ILE A 96 -2.65 -1.75 6.55
CA ILE A 96 -4.07 -2.11 6.50
C ILE A 96 -4.41 -2.83 7.79
N TYR A 97 -5.39 -2.32 8.52
CA TYR A 97 -5.94 -2.96 9.70
C TYR A 97 -7.37 -3.43 9.45
N GLU A 98 -7.79 -4.45 10.20
CA GLU A 98 -9.19 -4.84 10.30
C GLU A 98 -10.04 -3.66 10.76
N TYR A 99 -11.28 -3.59 10.27
CA TYR A 99 -12.27 -2.67 10.83
C TYR A 99 -12.78 -3.23 12.16
N GLY A 100 -12.34 -2.63 13.28
CA GLY A 100 -12.70 -3.07 14.62
C GLY A 100 -14.15 -2.76 15.00
N ASN A 101 -14.68 -3.51 15.96
CA ASN A 101 -16.09 -3.44 16.38
C ASN A 101 -16.54 -2.08 16.93
N ASN A 102 -15.61 -1.22 17.33
CA ASN A 102 -15.89 0.09 17.94
C ASN A 102 -15.64 1.26 16.97
N GLY A 103 -15.44 1.00 15.67
CA GLY A 103 -15.04 2.04 14.72
C GLY A 103 -13.60 2.53 14.91
N SER A 104 -12.76 1.65 15.47
CA SER A 104 -11.32 1.85 15.62
C SER A 104 -10.57 0.74 14.85
N PRO A 105 -9.31 0.95 14.45
CA PRO A 105 -8.53 -0.10 13.80
C PRO A 105 -8.33 -1.32 14.72
N GLY A 106 -8.40 -2.51 14.11
CA GLY A 106 -8.24 -3.81 14.76
C GLY A 106 -6.84 -4.40 14.54
N ALA A 107 -6.78 -5.70 14.21
CA ALA A 107 -5.51 -6.37 13.93
C ALA A 107 -4.88 -5.87 12.62
N LEU A 108 -3.55 -5.88 12.56
CA LEU A 108 -2.81 -5.58 11.33
C LEU A 108 -2.98 -6.73 10.33
N LEU A 109 -3.39 -6.40 9.10
CA LEU A 109 -3.61 -7.35 8.01
C LEU A 109 -2.48 -7.33 6.98
N ALA A 110 -2.03 -6.14 6.59
CA ALA A 110 -1.01 -5.95 5.59
C ALA A 110 -0.22 -4.68 5.85
N SER A 111 0.99 -4.59 5.30
CA SER A 111 1.85 -3.43 5.46
C SER A 111 2.91 -3.35 4.39
N GLY A 112 3.42 -2.15 4.13
CA GLY A 112 4.61 -1.92 3.33
C GLY A 112 5.50 -0.89 4.01
N TYR A 113 6.80 -1.17 4.02
CA TYR A 113 7.83 -0.37 4.69
C TYR A 113 8.75 0.29 3.70
N ASP A 114 9.24 1.48 4.04
CA ASP A 114 10.26 2.18 3.27
C ASP A 114 9.88 2.29 1.78
N ASN A 115 8.58 2.43 1.49
CA ASN A 115 8.12 2.48 0.12
C ASN A 115 8.68 3.75 -0.54
N PRO A 116 9.19 3.66 -1.78
CA PRO A 116 9.50 4.85 -2.54
C PRO A 116 8.22 5.65 -2.73
N VAL A 117 8.34 6.97 -2.62
CA VAL A 117 7.23 7.87 -2.88
C VAL A 117 7.56 8.87 -3.96
N ASN A 118 6.63 8.96 -4.89
CA ASN A 118 6.60 10.04 -5.85
C ASN A 118 5.84 11.21 -5.22
N ARG A 119 6.58 12.28 -4.91
CA ARG A 119 6.05 13.49 -4.29
C ARG A 119 5.90 14.60 -5.34
N ARG A 120 4.73 15.21 -5.41
CA ARG A 120 4.39 16.26 -6.38
C ARG A 120 3.73 17.46 -5.69
N ASP A 121 4.18 18.68 -6.01
CA ASP A 121 3.50 19.92 -5.63
C ASP A 121 2.14 20.03 -6.35
N THR A 122 1.07 20.17 -5.57
CA THR A 122 -0.31 20.32 -6.06
C THR A 122 -0.88 21.71 -5.83
N GLY A 123 -0.12 22.62 -5.23
CA GLY A 123 -0.48 24.02 -5.09
C GLY A 123 -0.11 24.62 -3.74
N TYR A 124 -0.66 25.80 -3.47
CA TYR A 124 -0.35 26.59 -2.27
C TYR A 124 -1.62 26.97 -1.52
N VAL A 125 -1.66 26.71 -0.21
CA VAL A 125 -2.74 27.17 0.67
C VAL A 125 -2.31 28.44 1.39
N SER A 126 -2.91 29.56 0.99
CA SER A 126 -2.64 30.87 1.61
C SER A 126 -2.95 30.92 3.10
N TYR A 127 -3.97 30.18 3.56
CA TYR A 127 -4.33 30.10 4.98
C TYR A 127 -3.21 29.52 5.84
N PHE A 128 -2.46 28.55 5.32
CA PHE A 128 -1.34 27.92 6.01
C PHE A 128 0.01 28.55 5.66
N GLY A 129 0.06 29.36 4.60
CA GLY A 129 1.32 29.90 4.09
C GLY A 129 2.24 28.81 3.55
N ALA A 130 1.68 27.71 3.03
CA ALA A 130 2.41 26.47 2.78
C ALA A 130 1.96 25.78 1.48
N PHE A 131 2.89 25.01 0.89
CA PHE A 131 2.61 24.18 -0.27
C PHE A 131 1.91 22.88 0.14
N ILE A 132 1.01 22.40 -0.72
CA ILE A 132 0.41 21.07 -0.63
C ILE A 132 1.19 20.15 -1.55
N TYR A 133 1.51 18.98 -1.03
CA TYR A 133 2.11 17.92 -1.80
C TYR A 133 1.19 16.71 -1.83
N GLU A 134 1.07 16.09 -2.99
CA GLU A 134 0.55 14.74 -3.17
C GLU A 134 1.73 13.77 -3.03
N ASN A 135 1.58 12.77 -2.16
CA ASN A 135 2.56 11.74 -1.89
C ASN A 135 1.98 10.41 -2.36
N ILE A 136 2.61 9.81 -3.39
CA ILE A 136 2.10 8.63 -4.07
C ILE A 136 2.95 7.41 -3.72
N MET A 137 2.30 6.38 -3.19
CA MET A 137 2.84 5.03 -2.99
C MET A 137 2.15 4.05 -3.94
N GLU A 138 2.89 3.04 -4.40
CA GLU A 138 2.38 1.99 -5.29
C GLU A 138 2.61 0.62 -4.63
N PRO A 139 1.67 0.16 -3.76
CA PRO A 139 1.79 -1.12 -3.08
C PRO A 139 1.98 -2.27 -4.08
N THR A 140 3.03 -3.05 -3.89
CA THR A 140 3.23 -4.25 -4.70
C THR A 140 2.35 -5.37 -4.15
N ASP A 141 1.39 -5.84 -4.95
CA ASP A 141 0.55 -7.01 -4.66
C ASP A 141 -0.39 -6.92 -3.43
N LEU A 142 -0.77 -5.70 -3.01
CA LEU A 142 -1.80 -5.54 -1.98
C LEU A 142 -3.19 -5.87 -2.55
N VAL A 143 -3.73 -7.03 -2.18
CA VAL A 143 -5.08 -7.48 -2.53
C VAL A 143 -5.92 -7.58 -1.26
N LEU A 144 -7.08 -6.92 -1.27
CA LEU A 144 -8.03 -6.92 -0.18
C LEU A 144 -9.36 -7.50 -0.65
N GLU A 145 -10.00 -8.28 0.22
CA GLU A 145 -11.36 -8.79 -0.01
C GLU A 145 -12.40 -7.65 0.04
N PRO A 146 -13.64 -7.87 -0.42
CA PRO A 146 -14.73 -6.94 -0.13
C PRO A 146 -14.87 -6.79 1.39
N GLY A 147 -14.93 -5.56 1.88
CA GLY A 147 -15.00 -5.30 3.31
C GLY A 147 -14.63 -3.88 3.68
N ARG A 148 -14.70 -3.60 4.98
CA ARG A 148 -14.24 -2.34 5.57
C ARG A 148 -12.88 -2.56 6.20
N TYR A 149 -12.01 -1.59 6.03
CA TYR A 149 -10.63 -1.61 6.52
C TYR A 149 -10.26 -0.24 7.07
N PHE A 150 -9.17 -0.21 7.83
CA PHE A 150 -8.48 1.04 8.11
C PHE A 150 -7.19 1.07 7.30
N LEU A 151 -7.05 2.08 6.44
CA LEU A 151 -5.76 2.44 5.85
C LEU A 151 -5.06 3.39 6.80
N ALA A 152 -3.85 3.03 7.17
CA ALA A 152 -3.04 3.85 8.03
C ALA A 152 -1.69 4.19 7.41
N LEU A 153 -1.24 5.40 7.67
CA LEU A 153 -0.06 6.01 7.12
C LEU A 153 0.83 6.46 8.28
N ARG A 154 2.11 6.11 8.20
CA ARG A 154 3.12 6.63 9.11
C ARG A 154 3.98 7.63 8.37
N SER A 155 4.05 8.82 8.94
CA SER A 155 5.06 9.81 8.56
C SER A 155 6.12 9.83 9.64
N VAL A 156 7.39 9.61 9.30
CA VAL A 156 8.49 9.91 10.22
C VAL A 156 8.76 11.40 10.16
N GLN A 157 8.81 12.05 11.33
CA GLN A 157 9.20 13.44 11.45
C GLN A 157 10.42 13.54 12.34
N THR A 158 11.52 14.08 11.80
CA THR A 158 12.71 14.44 12.55
C THR A 158 12.70 15.93 12.87
N PHE A 159 12.99 16.27 14.12
CA PHE A 159 13.06 17.68 14.57
C PHE A 159 14.50 18.20 14.61
N GLU A 160 15.44 17.51 13.96
CA GLU A 160 16.90 17.74 14.08
C GLU A 160 17.34 19.18 13.70
N ASN A 161 16.54 19.92 12.94
CA ASN A 161 16.82 21.31 12.53
C ASN A 161 15.87 22.37 13.10
N GLY A 162 15.07 22.05 14.12
CA GLY A 162 14.37 23.07 14.92
C GLY A 162 13.24 23.84 14.21
N GLY A 163 12.49 23.25 13.27
CA GLY A 163 11.28 23.93 12.80
C GLY A 163 10.40 23.28 11.74
N GLY A 164 10.89 22.30 10.99
CA GLY A 164 10.10 21.68 9.93
C GLY A 164 9.03 20.73 10.47
N LYS A 165 7.76 20.94 10.13
CA LYS A 165 6.64 20.03 10.37
C LYS A 165 6.07 19.58 9.03
N TYR A 166 6.04 18.27 8.79
CA TYR A 166 5.16 17.70 7.79
C TYR A 166 3.85 17.32 8.44
N SER A 167 2.75 17.87 7.97
CA SER A 167 1.44 17.43 8.44
C SER A 167 0.71 16.77 7.30
N MET A 168 0.28 15.51 7.51
CA MET A 168 -0.77 14.94 6.69
C MET A 168 -1.95 15.91 6.70
N LEU A 169 -2.42 16.26 5.51
CA LEU A 169 -3.50 17.22 5.32
C LEU A 169 -4.77 16.57 5.85
N THR A 170 -5.33 17.17 6.90
CA THR A 170 -6.66 16.83 7.39
C THR A 170 -7.67 17.71 6.65
N THR A 171 -8.83 17.15 6.33
CA THR A 171 -9.92 17.92 5.72
C THR A 171 -11.09 18.05 6.69
N ARG A 172 -11.84 19.14 6.53
CA ARG A 172 -13.07 19.40 7.31
C ARG A 172 -14.32 18.78 6.67
N TRP A 173 -14.19 18.20 5.48
CA TRP A 173 -15.30 17.64 4.72
C TRP A 173 -15.08 16.13 4.67
N ALA A 174 -15.56 15.48 5.73
CA ALA A 174 -15.62 14.03 5.83
C ALA A 174 -16.60 13.50 4.78
N ASN A 175 -16.16 12.51 4.01
CA ASN A 175 -17.01 11.74 3.10
C ASN A 175 -16.94 10.24 3.42
N GLY A 176 -16.11 9.85 4.38
CA GLY A 176 -16.08 8.54 5.00
C GLY A 176 -17.13 8.40 6.10
N SER A 177 -17.07 7.25 6.77
CA SER A 177 -18.13 6.78 7.65
C SER A 177 -17.65 6.51 9.08
N ALA A 178 -16.34 6.63 9.31
CA ALA A 178 -15.72 6.57 10.62
C ALA A 178 -14.98 7.88 10.94
N ARG A 179 -14.54 8.01 12.19
CA ARG A 179 -13.58 9.03 12.58
C ARG A 179 -12.18 8.49 12.33
N ALA A 180 -11.26 9.35 11.89
CA ALA A 180 -9.85 9.02 11.86
C ALA A 180 -9.34 8.69 13.27
N ASN A 181 -8.28 7.87 13.36
CA ASN A 181 -7.69 7.40 14.60
C ASN A 181 -6.16 7.59 14.59
N TRP A 182 -5.60 7.89 15.75
CA TRP A 182 -4.15 7.92 15.98
C TRP A 182 -3.70 6.70 16.78
N ASN A 183 -2.50 6.24 16.48
CA ASN A 183 -1.73 5.42 17.42
C ASN A 183 -0.31 5.97 17.51
N PHE A 184 0.21 6.04 18.73
CA PHE A 184 1.57 6.48 19.00
C PHE A 184 2.48 5.28 19.21
N GLY A 185 1.97 4.22 19.84
CA GLY A 185 2.66 2.97 20.07
C GLY A 185 2.81 2.06 18.87
N VAL A 186 3.28 2.56 17.72
CA VAL A 186 3.52 1.77 16.51
C VAL A 186 4.97 1.28 16.41
N TYR A 187 5.15 -0.01 16.09
CA TYR A 187 6.44 -0.61 15.79
C TYR A 187 6.87 -0.35 14.34
N ALA A 188 8.11 -0.73 14.00
CA ALA A 188 8.58 -0.67 12.62
C ALA A 188 7.62 -1.46 11.71
N ASP A 189 7.17 -2.64 12.17
CA ASP A 189 6.28 -3.55 11.44
C ASP A 189 4.77 -3.20 11.53
N GLY A 190 4.42 -1.98 11.96
CA GLY A 190 3.02 -1.56 12.02
C GLY A 190 2.19 -2.18 13.13
N THR A 191 2.71 -3.16 13.86
CA THR A 191 1.99 -3.64 15.04
C THR A 191 1.93 -2.50 16.06
N VAL A 192 0.80 -2.42 16.76
CA VAL A 192 0.58 -1.40 17.80
C VAL A 192 0.53 -2.05 19.16
N PHE A 193 1.07 -1.39 20.19
CA PHE A 193 1.02 -1.85 21.57
C PHE A 193 0.15 -0.98 22.49
N ASP A 194 -0.23 0.22 22.02
CA ASP A 194 -1.14 1.13 22.71
C ASP A 194 -2.55 1.08 22.07
N ASP A 195 -3.56 1.56 22.80
CA ASP A 195 -4.90 1.73 22.27
C ASP A 195 -4.96 2.81 21.18
N TRP A 196 -5.84 2.62 20.20
CA TRP A 196 -6.16 3.66 19.22
C TRP A 196 -6.95 4.80 19.88
N VAL A 197 -6.58 6.02 19.54
CA VAL A 197 -7.23 7.25 20.03
C VAL A 197 -8.01 7.89 18.90
N THR A 198 -9.32 8.04 19.07
CA THR A 198 -10.19 8.71 18.10
C THR A 198 -9.84 10.19 17.95
N MET A 199 -9.84 10.68 16.70
CA MET A 199 -9.68 12.10 16.39
C MET A 199 -10.99 12.85 16.63
N ASP A 200 -11.16 13.38 17.83
CA ASP A 200 -12.41 14.06 18.20
C ASP A 200 -12.42 15.57 17.89
N VAL A 201 -11.28 16.28 18.01
CA VAL A 201 -11.22 17.73 17.76
C VAL A 201 -9.88 18.14 17.17
N PHE A 202 -9.94 18.87 16.05
CA PHE A 202 -8.79 19.61 15.53
C PHE A 202 -9.23 21.04 15.23
N ASN A 203 -8.66 22.00 15.95
CA ASN A 203 -8.98 23.42 15.83
C ASN A 203 -10.50 23.73 15.95
N GLY A 204 -11.18 23.04 16.88
CA GLY A 204 -12.62 23.21 17.14
C GLY A 204 -13.56 22.59 16.11
N VAL A 205 -13.04 21.77 15.18
CA VAL A 205 -13.85 21.04 14.20
C VAL A 205 -13.87 19.56 14.60
N GLN A 206 -15.08 19.02 14.79
CA GLN A 206 -15.34 17.61 15.04
C GLN A 206 -15.29 16.83 13.72
N ASP A 207 -14.95 15.54 13.80
CA ASP A 207 -15.04 14.57 12.70
C ASP A 207 -14.14 14.92 11.48
N GLN A 208 -12.82 15.03 11.69
CA GLN A 208 -11.87 15.20 10.58
C GLN A 208 -11.41 13.85 10.00
N GLU A 209 -11.35 13.81 8.68
CA GLU A 209 -10.78 12.72 7.87
C GLU A 209 -9.51 13.21 7.20
N TRP A 210 -8.66 12.28 6.77
CA TRP A 210 -7.49 12.65 5.97
C TRP A 210 -7.80 12.79 4.50
N ALA A 211 -7.07 13.69 3.88
CA ALA A 211 -7.00 13.75 2.44
C ALA A 211 -6.11 12.59 1.96
N PHE A 212 -6.74 11.47 1.61
CA PHE A 212 -6.11 10.41 0.86
C PHE A 212 -7.04 9.85 -0.21
N GLU A 213 -6.44 9.21 -1.20
CA GLU A 213 -7.11 8.56 -2.30
C GLU A 213 -6.51 7.17 -2.45
N VAL A 214 -7.39 6.18 -2.58
CA VAL A 214 -7.00 4.80 -2.82
C VAL A 214 -7.50 4.41 -4.20
N TYR A 215 -6.58 4.00 -5.05
CA TYR A 215 -6.88 3.49 -6.37
C TYR A 215 -6.66 1.99 -6.33
N GLY A 216 -7.61 1.26 -6.90
CA GLY A 216 -7.50 -0.15 -7.07
C GLY A 216 -8.26 -0.64 -8.29
N GLU A 217 -7.95 -1.85 -8.67
CA GLU A 217 -8.61 -2.60 -9.73
C GLU A 217 -9.21 -3.88 -9.14
N PRO A 218 -10.28 -4.45 -9.71
CA PRO A 218 -10.83 -5.71 -9.22
C PRO A 218 -9.75 -6.80 -9.16
N ALA A 219 -9.45 -7.30 -7.97
CA ALA A 219 -8.47 -8.36 -7.71
C ALA A 219 -9.01 -9.76 -7.97
N THR A 220 -10.24 -9.87 -8.50
CA THR A 220 -10.87 -11.14 -8.87
C THR A 220 -9.80 -12.07 -9.42
N GLY A 221 -9.74 -13.31 -8.93
CA GLY A 221 -8.91 -14.40 -9.46
C GLY A 221 -9.09 -14.60 -10.97
N GLY A 222 -8.58 -13.64 -11.71
CA GLY A 222 -8.93 -13.22 -13.04
C GLY A 222 -7.63 -12.90 -13.74
N LEU A 223 -7.72 -12.72 -15.04
CA LEU A 223 -6.54 -12.62 -15.87
C LEU A 223 -5.76 -11.37 -15.44
N ARG A 224 -4.48 -11.51 -15.14
CA ARG A 224 -3.59 -10.37 -14.88
C ARG A 224 -2.60 -10.29 -16.01
N LEU A 225 -2.71 -9.28 -16.86
CA LEU A 225 -1.76 -8.99 -17.90
C LEU A 225 -0.62 -8.13 -17.34
N THR A 226 0.61 -8.58 -17.49
CA THR A 226 1.80 -7.75 -17.29
C THR A 226 2.18 -7.04 -18.58
N GLY A 227 2.86 -5.90 -18.44
CA GLY A 227 3.36 -5.15 -19.58
C GLY A 227 4.44 -5.90 -20.37
N PRO A 228 4.74 -5.43 -21.59
CA PRO A 228 5.77 -6.04 -22.41
C PRO A 228 7.16 -5.94 -21.74
N ASP A 229 7.88 -7.05 -21.69
CA ASP A 229 9.28 -7.14 -21.19
C ASP A 229 10.20 -7.58 -22.35
N PRO A 230 11.25 -6.82 -22.73
CA PRO A 230 11.87 -5.68 -22.02
C PRO A 230 11.17 -4.33 -22.22
N GLY A 231 10.11 -4.26 -23.02
CA GLY A 231 9.39 -3.02 -23.31
C GLY A 231 10.08 -2.13 -24.34
N THR A 232 10.93 -2.70 -25.21
CA THR A 232 11.79 -1.98 -26.16
C THR A 232 11.39 -2.26 -27.62
N ALA A 233 11.35 -1.22 -28.46
CA ALA A 233 11.13 -1.32 -29.90
C ALA A 233 12.40 -1.80 -30.63
N GLY A 234 12.22 -2.63 -31.66
CA GLY A 234 13.30 -3.30 -32.36
C GLY A 234 13.79 -4.59 -31.70
N ASP A 235 13.07 -5.10 -30.71
CA ASP A 235 13.38 -6.36 -30.01
C ASP A 235 12.13 -7.23 -29.81
N PHE A 236 12.34 -8.48 -29.40
CA PHE A 236 11.28 -9.37 -28.93
C PHE A 236 10.83 -8.97 -27.53
N ASN A 237 9.52 -8.86 -27.37
CA ASN A 237 8.86 -8.54 -26.11
C ASN A 237 7.94 -9.68 -25.72
N THR A 238 7.87 -9.96 -24.42
CA THR A 238 6.98 -10.95 -23.84
C THR A 238 5.83 -10.25 -23.13
N LEU A 239 4.60 -10.64 -23.48
CA LEU A 239 3.40 -10.34 -22.69
C LEU A 239 3.03 -11.60 -21.91
N ALA A 240 2.78 -11.45 -20.61
CA ALA A 240 2.40 -12.57 -19.76
C ALA A 240 1.05 -12.31 -19.09
N VAL A 241 0.25 -13.37 -18.97
CA VAL A 241 -1.00 -13.37 -18.22
C VAL A 241 -0.96 -14.41 -17.13
N ASP A 242 -1.22 -14.00 -15.90
CA ASP A 242 -1.45 -14.89 -14.76
C ASP A 242 -2.95 -15.02 -14.45
N GLY A 243 -3.34 -16.01 -13.66
CA GLY A 243 -4.74 -16.21 -13.23
C GLY A 243 -5.66 -16.78 -14.32
N ALA A 244 -5.11 -17.22 -15.46
CA ALA A 244 -5.86 -17.92 -16.49
C ALA A 244 -6.29 -19.31 -16.02
N THR A 245 -7.33 -19.87 -16.64
CA THR A 245 -7.75 -21.24 -16.34
C THR A 245 -6.72 -22.19 -16.96
N PRO A 246 -6.11 -23.11 -16.19
CA PRO A 246 -5.13 -24.05 -16.71
C PRO A 246 -5.61 -24.79 -17.96
N GLY A 247 -4.79 -24.80 -19.01
CA GLY A 247 -5.09 -25.43 -20.30
C GLY A 247 -6.10 -24.68 -21.18
N LYS A 248 -6.56 -23.47 -20.81
CA LYS A 248 -7.43 -22.64 -21.66
C LYS A 248 -6.62 -21.62 -22.45
N THR A 249 -7.19 -21.20 -23.58
CA THR A 249 -6.57 -20.19 -24.44
C THR A 249 -6.90 -18.80 -23.94
N VAL A 250 -5.85 -18.02 -23.71
CA VAL A 250 -5.87 -16.59 -23.45
C VAL A 250 -5.62 -15.86 -24.76
N TYR A 251 -6.44 -14.85 -25.06
CA TYR A 251 -6.31 -14.00 -26.23
C TYR A 251 -5.76 -12.64 -25.79
N PHE A 252 -4.65 -12.21 -26.38
CA PHE A 252 -3.99 -10.94 -26.09
C PHE A 252 -4.40 -9.93 -27.16
N GLY A 253 -4.99 -8.82 -26.77
CA GLY A 253 -5.32 -7.69 -27.65
C GLY A 253 -4.30 -6.57 -27.49
N ALA A 254 -3.91 -5.95 -28.61
CA ALA A 254 -3.10 -4.73 -28.64
C ALA A 254 -3.76 -3.68 -29.54
N SER A 255 -3.76 -2.41 -29.11
CA SER A 255 -4.31 -1.30 -29.90
C SER A 255 -3.63 0.04 -29.58
N PRO A 256 -3.40 0.93 -30.55
CA PRO A 256 -2.92 2.30 -30.29
C PRO A 256 -4.02 3.23 -29.73
N HIS A 257 -5.25 2.73 -29.59
CA HIS A 257 -6.39 3.52 -29.11
C HIS A 257 -7.16 2.76 -28.05
N THR A 258 -7.61 3.47 -27.03
CA THR A 258 -8.64 2.97 -26.10
C THR A 258 -10.02 3.00 -26.78
N GLY A 259 -10.95 2.24 -26.24
CA GLY A 259 -12.32 2.16 -26.75
C GLY A 259 -13.05 1.00 -26.10
N THR A 260 -14.17 0.57 -26.67
CA THR A 260 -14.91 -0.59 -26.16
C THR A 260 -15.13 -1.57 -27.30
N THR A 261 -14.66 -2.80 -27.12
CA THR A 261 -14.83 -3.87 -28.11
C THR A 261 -15.40 -5.12 -27.44
N ASN A 262 -16.47 -5.68 -28.01
CA ASN A 262 -17.08 -6.90 -27.50
C ASN A 262 -16.14 -8.10 -27.64
N VAL A 263 -16.07 -8.95 -26.61
CA VAL A 263 -15.32 -10.20 -26.66
C VAL A 263 -16.15 -11.27 -27.39
N PRO A 264 -15.69 -11.80 -28.55
CA PRO A 264 -16.50 -12.74 -29.33
C PRO A 264 -16.87 -14.01 -28.54
N GLY A 265 -18.16 -14.32 -28.45
CA GLY A 265 -18.66 -15.50 -27.73
C GLY A 265 -18.90 -15.29 -26.24
N CYS A 266 -18.67 -14.08 -25.71
CA CYS A 266 -18.98 -13.71 -24.33
C CYS A 266 -19.97 -12.54 -24.31
N PRO A 267 -21.29 -12.81 -24.31
CA PRO A 267 -22.31 -11.75 -24.32
C PRO A 267 -22.16 -10.79 -23.13
N GLY A 268 -22.10 -9.49 -23.42
CA GLY A 268 -21.96 -8.43 -22.40
C GLY A 268 -20.53 -8.20 -21.90
N LEU A 269 -19.57 -9.06 -22.25
CA LEU A 269 -18.16 -8.87 -21.91
C LEU A 269 -17.47 -8.01 -22.97
N VAL A 270 -16.80 -6.97 -22.51
CA VAL A 270 -16.06 -6.02 -23.36
C VAL A 270 -14.62 -5.89 -22.88
N ILE A 271 -13.74 -5.51 -23.80
CA ILE A 271 -12.38 -5.03 -23.50
C ILE A 271 -12.29 -3.54 -23.83
N ASP A 272 -11.41 -2.84 -23.12
CA ASP A 272 -11.21 -1.39 -23.16
C ASP A 272 -10.20 -0.95 -24.24
N LEU A 273 -10.25 -1.63 -25.39
CA LEU A 273 -9.44 -1.38 -26.58
C LEU A 273 -10.31 -0.91 -27.75
N GLY A 274 -9.79 0.03 -28.54
CA GLY A 274 -10.45 0.56 -29.73
C GLY A 274 -10.57 -0.47 -30.86
N PRO A 275 -11.39 -0.24 -31.89
CA PRO A 275 -11.80 -1.26 -32.87
C PRO A 275 -10.69 -1.83 -33.79
N ARG A 276 -9.47 -1.26 -33.74
CA ARG A 276 -8.30 -1.75 -34.48
C ARG A 276 -7.41 -2.55 -33.53
N ILE A 277 -7.85 -3.77 -33.22
CA ILE A 277 -7.17 -4.66 -32.28
C ILE A 277 -6.39 -5.71 -33.05
N GLU A 278 -5.10 -5.82 -32.78
CA GLU A 278 -4.31 -6.99 -33.13
C GLU A 278 -4.49 -8.05 -32.05
N VAL A 279 -4.87 -9.27 -32.45
CA VAL A 279 -5.21 -10.35 -31.51
C VAL A 279 -4.23 -11.51 -31.67
N PHE A 280 -3.62 -11.88 -30.56
CA PHE A 280 -2.72 -13.03 -30.42
C PHE A 280 -3.31 -14.03 -29.43
N ALA A 281 -2.75 -15.23 -29.35
CA ALA A 281 -3.26 -16.25 -28.43
C ALA A 281 -2.15 -17.16 -27.90
N ALA A 282 -2.27 -17.52 -26.62
CA ALA A 282 -1.45 -18.55 -25.97
C ALA A 282 -2.33 -19.43 -25.07
N THR A 283 -1.90 -20.66 -24.82
CA THR A 283 -2.59 -21.56 -23.89
C THR A 283 -1.93 -21.48 -22.52
N ALA A 284 -2.74 -21.28 -21.49
CA ALA A 284 -2.28 -21.26 -20.11
C ALA A 284 -1.73 -22.62 -19.68
N ASP A 285 -0.63 -22.60 -18.94
CA ASP A 285 0.02 -23.76 -18.37
C ASP A 285 -0.75 -24.33 -17.16
N ALA A 286 -0.14 -25.27 -16.43
CA ALA A 286 -0.76 -25.88 -15.25
C ALA A 286 -0.97 -24.90 -14.08
N ASN A 287 -0.23 -23.78 -14.05
CA ASN A 287 -0.31 -22.76 -13.02
C ASN A 287 -1.26 -21.61 -13.40
N GLY A 288 -1.87 -21.65 -14.59
CA GLY A 288 -2.72 -20.57 -15.08
C GLY A 288 -1.90 -19.41 -15.67
N HIS A 289 -0.68 -19.68 -16.10
CA HIS A 289 0.21 -18.70 -16.72
C HIS A 289 0.26 -18.89 -18.24
N ALA A 290 0.10 -17.82 -19.00
CA ALA A 290 0.17 -17.83 -20.46
C ALA A 290 1.09 -16.71 -20.96
N GLU A 291 2.02 -17.03 -21.85
CA GLU A 291 2.93 -16.04 -22.44
C GLU A 291 2.81 -15.97 -23.95
N PHE A 292 3.00 -14.78 -24.49
CA PHE A 292 3.11 -14.54 -25.91
C PHE A 292 4.31 -13.64 -26.21
N VAL A 293 5.18 -14.11 -27.11
CA VAL A 293 6.40 -13.39 -27.52
C VAL A 293 6.22 -12.81 -28.90
N GLN A 294 6.44 -11.50 -29.05
CA GLN A 294 6.27 -10.78 -30.31
C GLN A 294 7.44 -9.82 -30.55
N TYR A 295 7.94 -9.81 -31.78
CA TYR A 295 8.87 -8.77 -32.22
C TYR A 295 8.13 -7.44 -32.40
N VAL A 296 8.58 -6.40 -31.71
CA VAL A 296 8.03 -5.04 -31.82
C VAL A 296 8.92 -4.27 -32.80
N PRO A 297 8.41 -3.81 -33.95
CA PRO A 297 9.22 -3.07 -34.91
C PRO A 297 9.77 -1.75 -34.36
N HIS A 298 10.96 -1.36 -34.80
CA HIS A 298 11.64 -0.12 -34.37
C HIS A 298 10.83 1.17 -34.64
N TRP A 299 9.89 1.17 -35.60
CA TRP A 299 9.04 2.33 -35.88
C TRP A 299 7.97 2.61 -34.82
N LEU A 300 7.77 1.69 -33.86
CA LEU A 300 6.93 1.88 -32.68
C LEU A 300 7.66 2.53 -31.49
N TYR A 301 8.92 2.95 -31.67
CA TYR A 301 9.64 3.73 -30.67
C TYR A 301 8.86 5.01 -30.30
N ASP A 302 8.72 5.29 -29.01
CA ASP A 302 7.90 6.34 -28.40
C ASP A 302 6.39 6.27 -28.72
N TRP A 303 5.89 5.12 -29.19
CA TRP A 303 4.44 4.92 -29.35
C TRP A 303 3.82 4.33 -28.09
N THR A 304 2.71 4.94 -27.66
CA THR A 304 1.83 4.37 -26.64
C THR A 304 0.95 3.28 -27.24
N ILE A 305 1.00 2.08 -26.68
CA ILE A 305 0.15 0.94 -27.04
C ILE A 305 -0.60 0.47 -25.79
N TYR A 306 -1.88 0.17 -25.97
CA TYR A 306 -2.75 -0.40 -24.94
C TYR A 306 -2.90 -1.90 -25.17
N PHE A 307 -2.75 -2.68 -24.12
CA PHE A 307 -2.89 -4.13 -24.13
C PHE A 307 -3.99 -4.58 -23.16
N GLN A 308 -4.71 -5.64 -23.52
CA GLN A 308 -5.64 -6.31 -22.61
C GLN A 308 -5.83 -7.75 -23.06
N ALA A 309 -5.99 -8.68 -22.13
CA ALA A 309 -6.21 -10.09 -22.40
C ALA A 309 -7.66 -10.50 -22.12
N ALA A 310 -8.12 -11.54 -22.80
CA ALA A 310 -9.43 -12.16 -22.58
C ALA A 310 -9.36 -13.68 -22.66
N GLU A 311 -10.02 -14.37 -21.74
CA GLU A 311 -10.23 -15.82 -21.76
C GLU A 311 -11.68 -16.08 -22.12
N ARG A 312 -11.91 -16.42 -23.39
CA ARG A 312 -13.25 -16.66 -23.93
C ARG A 312 -13.93 -17.89 -23.35
N ALA A 313 -13.15 -18.83 -22.78
CA ALA A 313 -13.68 -20.07 -22.22
C ALA A 313 -14.47 -19.85 -20.93
N THR A 314 -14.07 -18.87 -20.11
CA THR A 314 -14.76 -18.52 -18.86
C THR A 314 -15.29 -17.09 -18.86
N CYS A 315 -15.21 -16.40 -20.01
CA CYS A 315 -15.62 -15.01 -20.16
C CYS A 315 -15.03 -14.07 -19.11
N ARG A 316 -13.71 -14.08 -18.98
CA ARG A 316 -12.92 -13.16 -18.14
C ARG A 316 -12.05 -12.25 -19.01
N VAL A 317 -11.78 -11.04 -18.53
CA VAL A 317 -10.84 -10.09 -19.12
C VAL A 317 -9.78 -9.72 -18.10
N SER A 318 -8.62 -9.24 -18.55
CA SER A 318 -7.57 -8.73 -17.66
C SER A 318 -7.69 -7.24 -17.39
N ASN A 319 -6.85 -6.73 -16.49
CA ASN A 319 -6.46 -5.33 -16.47
C ASN A 319 -5.96 -4.86 -17.85
N ARG A 320 -6.14 -3.57 -18.15
CA ARG A 320 -5.56 -2.92 -19.33
C ARG A 320 -4.18 -2.39 -18.98
N VAL A 321 -3.18 -2.74 -19.78
CA VAL A 321 -1.83 -2.19 -19.65
C VAL A 321 -1.63 -1.08 -20.69
N GLU A 322 -1.10 0.05 -20.27
CA GLU A 322 -0.60 1.11 -21.16
C GLU A 322 0.93 1.07 -21.14
N HIS A 323 1.56 1.02 -22.32
CA HIS A 323 3.01 0.96 -22.43
C HIS A 323 3.52 1.90 -23.51
N ILE A 324 4.63 2.59 -23.24
CA ILE A 324 5.38 3.36 -24.24
C ILE A 324 6.65 2.58 -24.55
N PHE A 325 6.84 2.19 -25.82
CA PHE A 325 8.05 1.48 -26.21
C PHE A 325 9.23 2.43 -26.32
N HIS A 326 10.36 2.03 -25.72
CA HIS A 326 11.63 2.75 -25.78
C HIS A 326 12.66 2.06 -26.68
#